data_AF-H8FXW5-F1
#
_entry.id   AF-H8FXW5-F1
#
_cell.length_a   1.000
_cell.length_b   1.000
_cell.length_c   1.000
_cell.angle_alpha   90.00
_cell.angle_beta   90.00
_cell.angle_gamma   90.00
#
_symmetry.space_group_name_H-M   'P 1'
#
loop_
_entity.id
_entity.type
_entity.pdbx_description
1 polymer ?
#
loop_
_entity_poly.entity_id
_entity_poly.type
_entity_poly.pdbx_seq_one_letter_code
_entity_poly.pdbx_strand_id
1 'polypeptide(L)'
;MFKRSSVRYGRTPEPETPYQKAAQVWDERIGSARVQAKNWRLIAFGSLLMSAGLAGGLIWHSARGTVVPWVVQIDKLGEAQAVAPASTDYQPTDPQIAWYLARFIEEVRSIPADPVIVRVNWLRAYDFTNSTGAAALNDYARADDPFAKVGRRLGTSQLSGAPQLYDRRPVVPRGGTPHGR
;
A
#
# COMPACT_ATOMS: atom_id res chain seq x y z
N MET A 1 18.02 23.74 -87.46
CA MET A 1 17.66 24.91 -86.64
C MET A 1 18.36 24.82 -85.29
N PHE A 2 19.19 25.80 -84.93
CA PHE A 2 19.92 25.81 -83.65
C PHE A 2 19.08 26.49 -82.55
N LYS A 3 18.90 25.81 -81.41
CA LYS A 3 18.17 26.31 -80.23
C LYS A 3 19.19 26.79 -79.20
N ARG A 4 19.20 28.10 -78.88
CA ARG A 4 20.11 28.67 -77.87
C ARG A 4 19.54 28.39 -76.47
N SER A 5 20.37 27.87 -75.57
CA SER A 5 20.07 27.79 -74.14
C SER A 5 20.09 29.20 -73.54
N SER A 6 18.94 29.69 -73.05
CA SER A 6 18.90 30.92 -72.27
C SER A 6 19.42 30.63 -70.86
N VAL A 7 20.55 31.22 -70.50
CA VAL A 7 21.05 31.21 -69.13
C VAL A 7 20.09 32.05 -68.29
N ARG A 8 19.28 31.38 -67.47
CA ARG A 8 18.41 32.03 -66.51
C ARG A 8 19.30 32.51 -65.37
N TYR A 9 19.66 33.79 -65.36
CA TYR A 9 20.28 34.40 -64.19
C TYR A 9 19.35 34.14 -63.00
N GLY A 10 19.85 33.42 -61.99
CA GLY A 10 19.14 33.20 -60.75
C GLY A 10 18.66 34.55 -60.22
N ARG A 11 17.41 34.58 -59.75
CA ARG A 11 16.76 35.79 -59.24
C ARG A 11 17.63 36.34 -58.10
N THR A 12 18.46 37.33 -58.39
CA THR A 12 19.27 38.00 -57.38
C THR A 12 18.30 38.64 -56.38
N PRO A 13 18.39 38.33 -55.07
CA PRO A 13 17.54 38.96 -54.08
C PRO A 13 17.68 40.48 -54.19
N GLU A 14 16.57 41.21 -54.04
CA GLU A 14 16.64 42.67 -54.00
C GLU A 14 17.59 43.11 -52.88
N PRO A 15 18.46 44.11 -53.12
CA PRO A 15 19.42 44.55 -52.13
C PRO A 15 18.69 45.14 -50.92
N GLU A 16 18.90 44.53 -49.75
CA GLU A 16 18.30 45.01 -48.50
C GLU A 16 18.82 46.39 -48.15
N THR A 17 17.90 47.34 -47.98
CA THR A 17 18.26 48.71 -47.59
C THR A 17 18.60 48.76 -46.09
N PRO A 18 19.44 49.70 -45.64
CA PRO A 18 19.73 49.89 -44.21
C PRO A 18 18.47 50.08 -43.35
N TYR A 19 17.42 50.69 -43.91
CA TYR A 19 16.13 50.86 -43.26
C TYR A 19 15.39 49.53 -43.05
N GLN A 20 15.46 48.61 -44.02
CA GLN A 20 14.87 47.28 -43.88
C GLN A 20 15.56 46.46 -42.78
N LYS A 21 16.89 46.56 -42.67
CA LYS A 21 17.64 45.91 -41.58
C LYS A 21 17.25 46.46 -40.21
N ALA A 22 17.04 47.78 -40.08
CA ALA A 22 16.60 48.38 -38.82
C ALA A 22 15.20 47.88 -38.40
N ALA A 23 14.28 47.73 -39.37
CA ALA A 23 12.95 47.17 -39.12
C ALA A 23 13.02 45.69 -38.68
N GLN A 24 13.84 44.87 -39.34
CA GLN A 24 14.07 43.47 -38.94
C GLN A 24 14.61 43.35 -37.52
N VAL A 25 15.59 44.17 -37.12
CA VAL A 25 16.16 44.15 -35.75
C VAL A 25 15.12 44.54 -34.70
N TRP A 26 14.24 45.48 -35.02
CA TRP A 26 13.12 45.86 -34.15
C TRP A 26 12.10 44.73 -33.99
N ASP A 27 11.70 44.10 -35.09
CA ASP A 27 10.77 42.96 -35.09
C ASP A 27 11.36 41.76 -34.38
N GLU A 28 12.66 41.49 -34.54
CA GLU A 28 13.36 40.43 -33.81
C GLU A 28 13.34 40.69 -32.29
N ARG A 29 13.61 41.94 -31.87
CA ARG A 29 13.61 42.30 -30.43
C ARG A 29 12.22 42.21 -29.78
N ILE A 30 11.19 42.71 -30.45
CA ILE A 30 9.83 42.76 -29.88
C ILE A 30 9.07 41.45 -30.11
N GLY A 31 9.28 40.82 -31.27
CA GLY A 31 8.60 39.60 -31.69
C GLY A 31 9.13 38.35 -30.99
N SER A 32 10.45 38.22 -30.80
CA SER A 32 11.05 37.03 -30.19
C SER A 32 10.54 36.78 -28.76
N ALA A 33 10.36 37.83 -27.96
CA ALA A 33 9.86 37.73 -26.60
C ALA A 33 8.44 37.12 -26.53
N ARG A 34 7.56 37.48 -27.47
CA ARG A 34 6.18 36.94 -27.53
C ARG A 34 6.16 35.46 -27.93
N VAL A 35 7.00 35.10 -28.90
CA VAL A 35 7.13 33.71 -29.37
C VAL A 35 7.72 32.82 -28.27
N GLN A 36 8.77 33.30 -27.58
CA GLN A 36 9.35 32.60 -26.44
C GLN A 36 8.33 32.40 -25.32
N ALA A 37 7.58 33.44 -24.95
CA ALA A 37 6.54 33.32 -23.91
C ALA A 37 5.46 32.28 -24.26
N LYS A 38 5.05 32.23 -25.54
CA LYS A 38 4.11 31.21 -26.02
C LYS A 38 4.70 29.79 -25.95
N ASN A 39 5.94 29.62 -26.38
CA ASN A 39 6.62 28.33 -26.34
C ASN A 39 6.85 27.85 -24.90
N TRP A 40 7.18 28.75 -23.98
CA TRP A 40 7.30 28.45 -22.56
C TRP A 40 5.99 27.99 -21.95
N ARG A 41 4.87 28.62 -22.31
CA ARG A 41 3.54 28.15 -21.87
C ARG A 41 3.24 26.75 -22.39
N LEU A 42 3.58 26.46 -23.64
CA LEU A 42 3.41 25.11 -24.21
C LEU A 42 4.26 24.07 -23.48
N ILE A 43 5.52 24.37 -23.18
CA ILE A 43 6.40 23.47 -22.42
C ILE A 43 5.83 23.25 -21.01
N ALA A 44 5.39 24.31 -20.33
CA ALA A 44 4.80 24.22 -19.00
C ALA A 44 3.55 23.31 -19.00
N PHE A 45 2.61 23.53 -19.91
CA PHE A 45 1.42 22.68 -20.03
C PHE A 45 1.75 21.24 -20.42
N GLY A 46 2.73 21.03 -21.31
CA GLY A 46 3.21 19.71 -21.67
C GLY A 46 3.79 18.95 -20.47
N SER A 47 4.61 19.63 -19.66
CA SER A 47 5.19 19.04 -18.44
C SER A 47 4.12 18.74 -17.39
N LEU A 48 3.12 19.63 -17.22
CA LEU A 48 2.00 19.43 -16.31
C LEU A 48 1.16 18.22 -16.72
N LEU A 49 0.82 18.11 -18.01
CA LEU A 49 0.03 17.02 -18.55
C LEU A 49 0.77 15.68 -18.45
N MET A 50 2.07 15.67 -18.75
CA MET A 50 2.91 14.48 -18.57
C MET A 50 2.95 14.05 -17.10
N SER A 51 3.18 14.99 -16.18
CA SER A 51 3.20 14.70 -14.73
C SER A 51 1.85 14.20 -14.23
N ALA A 52 0.74 14.82 -14.66
CA ALA A 52 -0.61 14.39 -14.30
C ALA A 52 -0.95 13.00 -14.87
N GLY A 53 -0.52 12.73 -16.11
CA GLY A 53 -0.66 11.41 -16.75
C GLY A 53 0.11 10.33 -16.01
N LEU A 54 1.36 10.60 -15.62
CA LEU A 54 2.16 9.68 -14.81
C LEU A 54 1.55 9.44 -13.44
N ALA A 55 1.12 10.50 -12.73
CA ALA A 55 0.46 10.37 -11.44
C ALA A 55 -0.84 9.57 -11.55
N GLY A 56 -1.69 9.87 -12.53
CA GLY A 56 -2.92 9.13 -12.80
C GLY A 56 -2.67 7.66 -13.18
N GLY A 57 -1.67 7.41 -14.02
CA GLY A 57 -1.23 6.06 -14.38
C GLY A 57 -0.71 5.28 -13.18
N LEU A 58 0.05 5.93 -12.28
CA LEU A 58 0.54 5.32 -11.06
C LEU A 58 -0.60 5.00 -10.08
N ILE A 59 -1.56 5.92 -9.92
CA ILE A 59 -2.76 5.69 -9.10
C ILE A 59 -3.55 4.50 -9.65
N TRP A 60 -3.78 4.47 -10.96
CA TRP A 60 -4.47 3.37 -11.62
C TRP A 60 -3.74 2.03 -11.48
N HIS A 61 -2.42 2.05 -11.65
CA HIS A 61 -1.57 0.86 -11.48
C HIS A 61 -1.59 0.38 -10.02
N SER A 62 -1.46 1.30 -9.06
CA SER A 62 -1.51 1.00 -7.63
C SER A 62 -2.89 0.49 -7.20
N ALA A 63 -3.97 1.00 -7.79
CA ALA A 63 -5.34 0.52 -7.52
C ALA A 63 -5.60 -0.87 -8.10
N ARG A 64 -4.85 -1.27 -9.14
CA ARG A 64 -4.88 -2.63 -9.72
C ARG A 64 -3.86 -3.58 -9.09
N GLY A 65 -2.93 -3.06 -8.30
CA GLY A 65 -1.86 -3.79 -7.62
C GLY A 65 -2.37 -4.56 -6.42
N THR A 66 -3.21 -5.59 -6.64
CA THR A 66 -3.45 -6.62 -5.63
C THR A 66 -2.14 -7.39 -5.47
N VAL A 67 -1.39 -7.08 -4.42
CA VAL A 67 -0.27 -7.91 -3.96
C VAL A 67 -0.84 -9.30 -3.76
N VAL A 68 -0.50 -10.25 -4.64
CA VAL A 68 -0.90 -11.65 -4.46
C VAL A 68 -0.07 -12.18 -3.29
N PRO A 69 -0.64 -12.37 -2.09
CA PRO A 69 0.11 -12.94 -1.00
C PRO A 69 0.20 -14.44 -1.26
N TRP A 70 1.41 -14.94 -1.49
CA TRP A 70 1.64 -16.38 -1.61
C TRP A 70 1.52 -17.00 -0.22
N VAL A 71 0.34 -17.50 0.12
CA VAL A 71 0.13 -18.30 1.33
C VAL A 71 0.52 -19.74 0.99
N VAL A 72 1.70 -20.15 1.41
CA VAL A 72 2.11 -21.56 1.32
C VAL A 72 1.43 -22.30 2.47
N GLN A 73 0.40 -23.08 2.18
CA GLN A 73 -0.16 -24.03 3.12
C GLN A 73 0.83 -25.18 3.28
N ILE A 74 1.54 -25.22 4.40
CA ILE A 74 2.36 -26.37 4.76
C ILE A 74 1.40 -27.39 5.37
N ASP A 75 0.85 -28.29 4.54
CA ASP A 75 0.30 -29.53 5.07
C ASP A 75 1.45 -30.49 5.39
N LYS A 76 1.28 -31.33 6.41
CA LYS A 76 2.32 -32.16 7.05
C LYS A 76 2.91 -33.26 6.14
N LEU A 77 2.64 -33.23 4.83
CA LEU A 77 3.00 -34.24 3.83
C LEU A 77 3.66 -33.70 2.54
N GLY A 78 3.99 -32.40 2.44
CA GLY A 78 5.04 -31.92 1.53
C GLY A 78 4.78 -31.96 0.01
N GLU A 79 3.54 -31.90 -0.46
CA GLU A 79 3.22 -31.71 -1.89
C GLU A 79 2.64 -30.31 -2.13
N ALA A 80 3.32 -29.51 -2.95
CA ALA A 80 2.94 -28.14 -3.28
C ALA A 80 2.03 -28.13 -4.51
N GLN A 81 0.72 -28.01 -4.32
CA GLN A 81 -0.21 -27.68 -5.42
C GLN A 81 -0.43 -26.16 -5.52
N ALA A 82 -0.09 -25.61 -6.68
CA ALA A 82 -0.34 -24.22 -7.02
C ALA A 82 -1.84 -24.02 -7.30
N VAL A 83 -2.52 -23.21 -6.48
CA VAL A 83 -3.94 -22.90 -6.65
C VAL A 83 -4.14 -21.39 -6.76
N ALA A 84 -4.54 -20.98 -7.96
CA ALA A 84 -5.28 -19.80 -8.46
C ALA A 84 -5.29 -18.43 -7.72
N PRO A 85 -5.52 -17.30 -8.45
CA PRO A 85 -5.47 -15.94 -7.90
C PRO A 85 -6.54 -15.67 -6.84
N ALA A 86 -6.16 -14.97 -5.77
CA ALA A 86 -7.04 -14.58 -4.67
C ALA A 86 -8.21 -13.70 -5.14
N SER A 87 -9.42 -14.22 -4.98
CA SER A 87 -10.68 -13.48 -5.18
C SER A 87 -10.91 -12.48 -4.06
N THR A 88 -11.42 -11.30 -4.42
CA THR A 88 -11.83 -10.16 -3.56
C THR A 88 -12.90 -10.48 -2.52
N ASP A 89 -13.35 -11.74 -2.44
CA ASP A 89 -14.37 -12.21 -1.51
C ASP A 89 -13.73 -12.97 -0.35
N TYR A 90 -12.91 -12.28 0.46
CA TYR A 90 -12.40 -12.87 1.69
C TYR A 90 -13.55 -12.99 2.70
N GLN A 91 -14.11 -14.20 2.81
CA GLN A 91 -14.99 -14.58 3.91
C GLN A 91 -14.11 -15.17 5.03
N PRO A 92 -13.98 -14.48 6.18
CA PRO A 92 -13.25 -15.03 7.31
C PRO A 92 -13.90 -16.34 7.76
N THR A 93 -13.09 -17.35 8.03
CA THR A 93 -13.62 -18.64 8.53
C THR A 93 -13.95 -18.54 10.02
N ASP A 94 -14.97 -19.28 10.49
CA ASP A 94 -15.43 -19.25 11.90
C ASP A 94 -14.31 -19.36 12.95
N PRO A 95 -13.27 -20.22 12.78
CA PRO A 95 -12.15 -20.27 13.72
C PRO A 95 -11.32 -18.98 13.77
N GLN A 96 -11.20 -18.27 12.65
CA GLN A 96 -10.47 -17.00 12.58
C GLN A 96 -11.26 -15.90 13.30
N ILE A 97 -12.57 -15.84 13.08
CA ILE A 97 -13.46 -14.90 13.79
C ILE A 97 -13.39 -15.17 15.30
N ALA A 98 -13.49 -16.43 15.72
CA ALA A 98 -13.39 -16.82 17.12
C ALA A 98 -12.04 -16.40 17.75
N TRP A 99 -10.94 -16.56 17.01
CA TRP A 99 -9.62 -16.15 17.47
C TRP A 99 -9.51 -14.63 17.67
N TYR A 100 -9.95 -13.84 16.68
CA TYR A 100 -9.90 -12.38 16.76
C TYR A 100 -10.80 -11.84 17.88
N LEU A 101 -12.00 -12.40 18.04
CA LEU A 101 -12.91 -12.03 19.13
C LEU A 101 -12.35 -12.38 20.51
N ALA A 102 -11.78 -13.59 20.66
CA ALA A 102 -11.14 -13.99 21.91
C ALA A 102 -10.01 -13.03 22.29
N ARG A 103 -9.18 -12.65 21.31
CA ARG A 103 -8.07 -11.71 21.54
C ARG A 103 -8.55 -10.32 21.91
N PHE A 104 -9.57 -9.80 21.22
CA PHE A 104 -10.15 -8.50 21.55
C PHE A 104 -10.70 -8.47 22.99
N ILE A 105 -11.44 -9.50 23.39
CA ILE A 105 -12.00 -9.61 24.75
C ILE A 105 -10.89 -9.73 25.80
N GLU A 106 -9.84 -10.51 25.51
CA GLU A 106 -8.67 -10.66 26.38
C GLU A 106 -7.98 -9.31 26.62
N GLU A 107 -7.69 -8.55 25.56
CA GLU A 107 -6.99 -7.27 25.67
C GLU A 107 -7.83 -6.23 26.44
N VAL A 108 -9.14 -6.15 26.18
CA VAL A 108 -10.05 -5.18 26.86
C VAL A 108 -10.28 -5.52 28.33
N ARG A 109 -10.36 -6.81 28.70
CA ARG A 109 -10.69 -7.24 30.07
C ARG A 109 -9.48 -7.60 30.91
N SER A 110 -8.29 -7.67 30.32
CA SER A 110 -7.06 -7.90 31.07
C SER A 110 -6.76 -6.71 31.98
N ILE A 111 -6.50 -6.98 33.26
CA ILE A 111 -5.96 -6.00 34.21
C ILE A 111 -4.57 -6.48 34.66
N PRO A 112 -3.53 -6.27 33.84
CA PRO A 112 -2.14 -6.47 34.25
C PRO A 112 -1.77 -5.68 35.50
N ALA A 113 -0.79 -6.18 36.25
CA ALA A 113 -0.23 -5.47 37.40
C ALA A 113 0.59 -4.21 37.01
N ASP A 114 1.00 -4.10 35.74
CA ASP A 114 1.78 -2.98 35.20
C ASP A 114 0.89 -2.04 34.37
N PRO A 115 0.84 -0.73 34.70
CA PRO A 115 0.06 0.26 33.95
C PRO A 115 0.52 0.42 32.48
N VAL A 116 1.78 0.13 32.16
CA VAL A 116 2.28 0.18 30.78
C VAL A 116 1.62 -0.89 29.93
N ILE A 117 1.49 -2.12 30.45
CA ILE A 117 0.87 -3.23 29.72
C ILE A 117 -0.62 -3.00 29.53
N VAL A 118 -1.30 -2.42 30.52
CA VAL A 118 -2.71 -1.99 30.36
C VAL A 118 -2.84 -1.04 29.18
N ARG A 119 -1.99 -0.01 29.09
CA ARG A 119 -2.03 0.93 27.97
C ARG A 119 -1.79 0.26 26.62
N VAL A 120 -0.83 -0.65 26.54
CA VAL A 120 -0.52 -1.38 25.30
C VAL A 120 -1.68 -2.28 24.88
N ASN A 121 -2.37 -2.92 25.83
CA ASN A 121 -3.52 -3.77 25.56
C ASN A 121 -4.70 -2.95 25.03
N TRP A 122 -4.95 -1.77 25.62
CA TRP A 122 -5.98 -0.85 25.13
C TRP A 122 -5.67 -0.27 23.75
N LEU A 123 -4.41 0.08 23.46
CA LEU A 123 -4.00 0.50 22.12
C LEU A 123 -4.24 -0.61 21.08
N ARG A 124 -3.88 -1.85 21.41
CA ARG A 124 -4.16 -3.01 20.56
C ARG A 124 -5.65 -3.27 20.39
N ALA A 125 -6.48 -3.03 21.41
CA ALA A 125 -7.92 -3.15 21.31
C ALA A 125 -8.52 -2.12 20.34
N TYR A 126 -7.99 -0.89 20.31
CA TYR A 126 -8.43 0.14 19.36
C TYR A 126 -8.15 -0.24 17.90
N ASP A 127 -7.08 -0.97 17.63
CA ASP A 127 -6.73 -1.45 16.26
C ASP A 127 -7.81 -2.39 15.67
N PHE A 128 -8.61 -3.06 16.52
CA PHE A 128 -9.73 -3.90 16.08
C PHE A 128 -11.04 -3.12 15.83
N THR A 129 -11.08 -1.83 16.13
CA THR A 129 -12.31 -1.03 16.10
C THR A 129 -12.30 0.03 15.01
N ASN A 130 -13.46 0.27 14.40
CA ASN A 130 -13.68 1.46 13.58
C ASN A 130 -14.02 2.68 14.46
N SER A 131 -14.19 3.87 13.87
CA SER A 131 -14.48 5.11 14.61
C SER A 131 -15.69 5.02 15.56
N THR A 132 -16.72 4.28 15.17
CA THR A 132 -17.93 4.06 15.99
C THR A 132 -17.64 3.08 17.14
N GLY A 133 -16.88 2.01 16.87
CA GLY A 133 -16.45 1.04 17.89
C GLY A 133 -15.50 1.65 18.92
N ALA A 134 -14.60 2.54 18.50
CA ALA A 134 -13.70 3.26 19.40
C ALA A 134 -14.46 4.19 20.36
N ALA A 135 -15.54 4.83 19.91
CA ALA A 135 -16.39 5.65 20.77
C ALA A 135 -17.08 4.79 21.85
N ALA A 136 -17.67 3.66 21.46
CA ALA A 136 -18.29 2.73 22.42
C ALA A 136 -17.28 2.16 23.42
N LEU A 137 -16.06 1.83 22.98
CA LEU A 137 -15.00 1.33 23.84
C LEU A 137 -14.50 2.39 24.84
N ASN A 138 -14.45 3.65 24.42
CA ASN A 138 -14.09 4.77 25.30
C ASN A 138 -15.16 5.04 26.36
N ASP A 139 -16.44 4.90 26.02
CA ASP A 139 -17.54 4.99 26.99
C ASP A 139 -17.50 3.84 28.01
N TYR A 140 -17.15 2.63 27.57
CA TYR A 140 -16.90 1.49 28.46
C TYR A 140 -15.72 1.75 29.41
N ALA A 141 -14.60 2.30 28.92
CA ALA A 141 -13.43 2.62 29.73
C ALA A 141 -13.75 3.64 30.84
N ARG A 142 -14.58 4.64 30.54
CA ARG A 142 -15.00 5.67 31.50
C ARG A 142 -15.87 5.10 32.62
N ALA A 143 -16.69 4.11 32.32
CA ALA A 143 -17.59 3.50 33.31
C ALA A 143 -16.86 2.55 34.27
N ASP A 144 -15.85 1.81 33.79
CA ASP A 144 -15.20 0.75 34.55
C ASP A 144 -13.81 1.12 35.13
N ASP A 145 -13.23 2.26 34.72
CA ASP A 145 -11.88 2.78 35.05
C ASP A 145 -10.82 1.69 35.27
N PRO A 146 -10.32 1.08 34.18
CA PRO A 146 -9.33 0.00 34.25
C PRO A 146 -7.99 0.46 34.83
N PHE A 147 -7.64 1.76 34.70
CA PHE A 147 -6.38 2.31 35.20
C PHE A 147 -6.39 2.51 36.72
N ALA A 148 -7.55 2.83 37.31
CA ALA A 148 -7.71 2.89 38.76
C ALA A 148 -7.65 1.51 39.45
N LYS A 149 -7.75 0.40 38.69
CA LYS A 149 -7.66 -0.97 39.22
C LYS A 149 -6.22 -1.53 39.23
N VAL A 150 -5.28 -0.86 38.55
CA VAL A 150 -3.87 -1.21 38.51
C VAL A 150 -3.20 -0.88 39.85
N GLY A 151 -2.41 -1.80 40.40
CA GLY A 151 -1.69 -1.60 41.66
C GLY A 151 -2.45 -1.99 42.94
N ARG A 152 -3.76 -2.28 42.90
CA ARG A 152 -4.50 -2.81 44.08
C ARG A 152 -4.26 -4.30 44.37
N ARG A 153 -3.53 -5.01 43.50
CA ARG A 153 -3.12 -6.42 43.69
C ARG A 153 -1.61 -6.59 43.74
N LEU A 154 -0.90 -5.71 44.44
CA LEU A 154 0.46 -6.03 44.92
C LEU A 154 0.36 -6.98 46.12
N GLY A 155 -0.17 -8.17 45.86
CA GLY A 155 -0.01 -9.35 46.70
C GLY A 155 0.82 -10.31 45.88
N THR A 156 2.10 -10.44 46.25
CA THR A 156 3.10 -11.38 45.74
C THR A 156 2.49 -12.70 45.25
N SER A 157 2.27 -12.85 43.95
CA SER A 157 2.09 -14.16 43.32
C SER A 157 3.28 -14.41 42.41
N GLN A 158 4.31 -14.95 43.06
CA GLN A 158 5.49 -15.55 42.48
C GLN A 158 5.08 -16.65 41.49
N LEU A 159 5.84 -16.76 40.40
CA LEU A 159 5.74 -17.75 39.34
C LEU A 159 5.27 -19.14 39.82
N SER A 160 4.17 -19.66 39.26
CA SER A 160 3.89 -21.10 39.29
C SER A 160 3.02 -21.52 38.10
N GLY A 161 3.57 -22.39 37.25
CA GLY A 161 2.81 -23.30 36.40
C GLY A 161 2.47 -22.84 34.99
N ALA A 162 3.39 -23.01 34.05
CA ALA A 162 3.01 -23.17 32.64
C ALA A 162 2.39 -24.58 32.46
N PRO A 163 1.18 -24.73 31.90
CA PRO A 163 0.68 -26.04 31.54
C PRO A 163 1.41 -26.51 30.27
N GLN A 164 2.33 -27.45 30.41
CA GLN A 164 2.80 -28.27 29.29
C GLN A 164 1.61 -29.05 28.73
N LEU A 165 1.10 -28.64 27.57
CA LEU A 165 0.17 -29.45 26.77
C LEU A 165 0.74 -29.62 25.36
N TYR A 166 1.67 -30.58 25.23
CA TYR A 166 1.93 -31.25 23.95
C TYR A 166 2.63 -32.61 24.16
N ASP A 167 1.95 -33.58 24.79
CA ASP A 167 2.36 -35.00 24.68
C ASP A 167 1.75 -35.57 23.38
N ARG A 168 2.50 -35.45 22.28
CA ARG A 168 2.17 -36.10 21.02
C ARG A 168 2.79 -37.50 21.03
N ARG A 169 2.15 -38.45 21.68
CA ARG A 169 2.53 -39.87 21.52
C ARG A 169 2.28 -40.31 20.06
N PRO A 170 3.28 -40.90 19.38
CA PRO A 170 3.02 -41.57 18.11
C PRO A 170 2.25 -42.86 18.38
N VAL A 171 1.07 -42.98 17.77
CA VAL A 171 0.33 -44.25 17.66
C VAL A 171 1.13 -45.16 16.75
N VAL A 172 1.76 -46.19 17.32
CA VAL A 172 2.35 -47.30 16.56
C VAL A 172 1.21 -48.17 16.03
N PRO A 173 1.08 -48.40 14.71
CA PRO A 173 0.16 -49.41 14.22
C PRO A 173 0.74 -50.79 14.54
N ARG A 174 0.04 -51.58 15.38
CA ARG A 174 0.30 -53.00 15.58
C ARG A 174 0.03 -53.73 14.26
N GLY A 175 1.10 -54.13 13.57
CA GLY A 175 1.03 -55.12 12.50
C GLY A 175 0.63 -56.46 13.08
N GLY A 176 -0.61 -56.88 12.83
CA GLY A 176 -1.07 -58.25 13.05
C GLY A 176 -0.97 -59.02 11.75
N THR A 177 0.02 -59.89 11.63
CA THR A 177 0.04 -61.01 10.69
C THR A 177 -0.01 -62.29 11.51
N PRO A 178 -0.96 -63.20 11.25
CA PRO A 178 -0.77 -64.60 11.57
C PRO A 178 -0.47 -65.39 10.29
N HIS A 179 0.65 -66.12 10.35
CA HIS A 179 1.04 -67.17 9.44
C HIS A 179 0.11 -68.41 9.54
N GLY A 180 -0.04 -69.12 8.40
CA GLY A 180 -0.33 -70.56 8.29
C GLY A 180 -1.82 -70.92 8.38
N ARG A 181 -2.38 -71.84 7.59
CA ARG A 181 -1.87 -72.91 6.72
C ARG A 181 -2.85 -73.09 5.55
#